data_AF-A0A9D2QEB3-F1
#
_entry.id   AF-A0A9D2QEB3-F1
#
_cell.length_a   1.000
_cell.length_b   1.000
_cell.length_c   1.000
_cell.angle_alpha   90.00
_cell.angle_beta   90.00
_cell.angle_gamma   90.00
#
_symmetry.space_group_name_H-M   'P 1'
#
loop_
_entity.id
_entity.type
_entity.pdbx_description
1 polymer ?
#
loop_
_entity_poly.entity_id
_entity_poly.type
_entity_poly.pdbx_seq_one_letter_code
_entity_poly.pdbx_strand_id
1 'polypeptide(L)'
;MIDRDAFAGYLDEYKQVFADTIWPDEKYKWQAVRHFQEHWDPDAEDFAAMVKQSLARTKNLLDSSGKYARGVIQETAEADPEAVRAMFIDLFDEDTDVVDRVAAFKNRISTVARLKDGDSHYQDENSITTYLWLHYPDEHYVYKFRVANDVARALGAGITFKMGHYSTNLRQHQALYDEICENLQRDEDIRELLDGQLADDCYPDPELKTLTVDFGYFLNQKRKKEQQKEKNQK
;
A
#
# COMPACT_ATOMS: atom_id res chain seq x y z
N MET A 1 -14.86 -9.37 12.46
CA MET A 1 -13.80 -8.99 13.41
C MET A 1 -13.89 -7.53 13.79
N ILE A 2 -14.38 -6.64 12.92
CA ILE A 2 -14.55 -5.21 13.24
C ILE A 2 -15.87 -4.93 13.95
N ASP A 3 -15.89 -3.86 14.74
CA ASP A 3 -17.09 -3.23 15.28
C ASP A 3 -17.81 -2.48 14.15
N ARG A 4 -19.04 -2.92 13.85
CA ARG A 4 -19.84 -2.39 12.73
C ARG A 4 -20.37 -0.98 13.00
N ASP A 5 -20.66 -0.65 14.25
CA ASP A 5 -21.15 0.69 14.60
C ASP A 5 -20.01 1.69 14.49
N ALA A 6 -18.81 1.30 14.96
CA ALA A 6 -17.60 2.10 14.76
C ALA A 6 -17.30 2.30 13.28
N PHE A 7 -17.35 1.22 12.48
CA PHE A 7 -17.13 1.28 11.03
C PHE A 7 -18.11 2.25 10.35
N ALA A 8 -19.41 2.11 10.61
CA ALA A 8 -20.44 2.96 10.00
C ALA A 8 -20.21 4.44 10.32
N GLY A 9 -19.90 4.76 11.59
CA GLY A 9 -19.60 6.13 11.99
C GLY A 9 -18.40 6.73 11.25
N TYR A 10 -17.32 5.97 11.07
CA TYR A 10 -16.17 6.45 10.30
C TYR A 10 -16.43 6.53 8.80
N LEU A 11 -17.24 5.63 8.24
CA LEU A 11 -17.61 5.67 6.83
C LEU A 11 -18.44 6.92 6.53
N ASP A 12 -19.40 7.28 7.37
CA ASP A 12 -20.19 8.51 7.23
C ASP A 12 -19.29 9.75 7.24
N GLU A 13 -18.34 9.82 8.17
CA GLU A 13 -17.37 10.91 8.22
C GLU A 13 -16.46 10.95 6.99
N TYR A 14 -16.03 9.80 6.50
CA TYR A 14 -15.19 9.68 5.31
C TYR A 14 -15.93 10.18 4.07
N LYS A 15 -17.18 9.73 3.86
CA LYS A 15 -18.05 10.19 2.75
C LYS A 15 -18.21 11.71 2.75
N GLN A 16 -18.41 12.33 3.92
CA GLN A 16 -18.60 13.78 4.03
C GLN A 16 -17.41 14.62 3.57
N VAL A 17 -16.18 14.10 3.71
CA VAL A 17 -14.96 14.85 3.35
C VAL A 17 -14.27 14.28 2.11
N PHE A 18 -14.86 13.26 1.48
CA PHE A 18 -14.22 12.51 0.41
C PHE A 18 -13.87 13.41 -0.78
N ALA A 19 -14.85 14.06 -1.40
CA ALA A 19 -14.64 14.87 -2.60
C ALA A 19 -13.76 16.11 -2.36
N ASP A 20 -13.97 16.81 -1.24
CA ASP A 20 -13.35 18.12 -1.02
C ASP A 20 -11.98 18.06 -0.34
N THR A 21 -11.70 17.01 0.42
CA THR A 21 -10.46 16.90 1.22
C THR A 21 -9.66 15.67 0.87
N ILE A 22 -10.28 14.49 0.84
CA ILE A 22 -9.56 13.23 0.65
C ILE A 22 -9.09 13.09 -0.80
N TRP A 23 -10.01 13.25 -1.75
CA TRP A 23 -9.73 13.00 -3.16
C TRP A 23 -8.58 13.87 -3.71
N PRO A 24 -8.54 15.20 -3.49
CA PRO A 24 -7.44 16.03 -3.99
C PRO A 24 -6.07 15.60 -3.46
N ASP A 25 -6.01 15.12 -2.22
CA ASP A 25 -4.78 14.74 -1.54
C ASP A 25 -4.35 13.30 -1.84
N GLU A 26 -5.30 12.40 -2.10
CA GLU A 26 -5.07 10.95 -2.11
C GLU A 26 -5.29 10.27 -3.48
N LYS A 27 -5.85 10.98 -4.48
CA LYS A 27 -6.08 10.43 -5.84
C LYS A 27 -4.83 9.85 -6.52
N TYR A 28 -3.64 10.27 -6.06
CA TYR A 28 -2.37 9.76 -6.55
C TYR A 28 -2.24 8.23 -6.41
N LYS A 29 -2.98 7.59 -5.50
CA LYS A 29 -3.00 6.13 -5.34
C LYS A 29 -3.54 5.45 -6.58
N TRP A 30 -4.71 5.86 -7.05
CA TRP A 30 -5.33 5.34 -8.27
C TRP A 30 -4.50 5.66 -9.52
N GLN A 31 -3.92 6.87 -9.59
CA GLN A 31 -3.02 7.26 -10.67
C GLN A 31 -1.72 6.43 -10.69
N ALA A 32 -1.19 6.07 -9.51
CA ALA A 32 0.01 5.25 -9.40
C ALA A 32 -0.22 3.83 -9.91
N VAL A 33 -1.37 3.21 -9.58
CA VAL A 33 -1.75 1.89 -10.10
C VAL A 33 -1.88 1.94 -11.61
N ARG A 34 -2.66 2.89 -12.15
CA ARG A 34 -2.86 3.05 -13.60
C ARG A 34 -1.52 3.20 -14.32
N HIS A 35 -0.69 4.13 -13.84
CA HIS A 35 0.61 4.41 -14.44
C HIS A 35 1.54 3.19 -14.39
N PHE A 36 1.55 2.44 -13.28
CA PHE A 36 2.35 1.22 -13.17
C PHE A 36 1.90 0.17 -14.19
N GLN A 37 0.60 -0.13 -14.26
CA GLN A 37 0.07 -1.14 -15.18
C GLN A 37 0.31 -0.81 -16.66
N GLU A 38 0.26 0.46 -17.05
CA GLU A 38 0.54 0.88 -18.43
C GLU A 38 2.01 0.76 -18.85
N HIS A 39 2.93 0.76 -17.88
CA HIS A 39 4.36 0.85 -18.14
C HIS A 39 5.17 -0.34 -17.62
N TRP A 40 4.53 -1.30 -16.97
CA TRP A 40 5.19 -2.50 -16.47
C TRP A 40 5.28 -3.55 -17.57
N ASP A 41 6.50 -3.87 -17.97
CA ASP A 41 6.79 -4.92 -18.96
C ASP A 41 7.98 -5.77 -18.47
N PRO A 42 7.74 -6.98 -17.94
CA PRO A 42 8.79 -7.83 -17.40
C PRO A 42 9.72 -8.38 -18.49
N ASP A 43 9.40 -8.23 -19.77
CA ASP A 43 10.21 -8.67 -20.91
C ASP A 43 10.95 -7.51 -21.60
N ALA A 44 10.85 -6.28 -21.04
CA ALA A 44 11.52 -5.11 -21.58
C ALA A 44 13.04 -5.32 -21.75
N GLU A 45 13.56 -4.89 -22.91
CA GLU A 45 15.00 -4.95 -23.23
C GLU A 45 15.81 -4.07 -22.26
N ASP A 46 15.37 -2.83 -22.04
CA ASP A 46 15.91 -1.95 -21.00
C ASP A 46 15.03 -2.01 -19.74
N PHE A 47 15.23 -3.07 -18.96
CA PHE A 47 14.46 -3.30 -17.73
C PHE A 47 14.68 -2.22 -16.66
N ALA A 48 15.88 -1.64 -16.58
CA ALA A 48 16.17 -0.56 -15.63
C ALA A 48 15.36 0.70 -15.95
N ALA A 49 15.30 1.09 -17.23
CA ALA A 49 14.46 2.19 -17.68
C ALA A 49 12.97 1.89 -17.45
N MET A 50 12.54 0.65 -17.70
CA MET A 50 11.16 0.21 -17.43
C MET A 50 10.79 0.34 -15.95
N VAL A 51 11.62 -0.17 -15.02
CA VAL A 51 11.39 -0.02 -13.56
C VAL A 51 11.32 1.45 -13.16
N LYS A 52 12.17 2.30 -13.73
CA LYS A 52 12.15 3.73 -13.46
C LYS A 52 10.85 4.38 -13.95
N GLN A 53 10.40 4.02 -15.13
CA GLN A 53 9.19 4.55 -15.75
C GLN A 53 7.92 4.09 -15.02
N SER A 54 7.78 2.79 -14.74
CA SER A 54 6.62 2.23 -14.05
C SER A 54 6.44 2.76 -12.63
N LEU A 55 7.54 3.06 -11.92
CA LEU A 55 7.51 3.63 -10.57
C LEU A 55 7.49 5.17 -10.53
N ALA A 56 7.35 5.88 -11.66
CA ALA A 56 7.45 7.35 -11.68
C ALA A 56 6.38 8.06 -10.82
N ARG A 57 5.21 7.44 -10.60
CA ARG A 57 4.08 8.00 -9.85
C ARG A 57 3.99 7.51 -8.39
N THR A 58 4.98 6.78 -7.89
CA THR A 58 4.90 6.10 -6.58
C THR A 58 5.64 6.80 -5.45
N LYS A 59 6.11 8.04 -5.65
CA LYS A 59 6.92 8.78 -4.66
C LYS A 59 6.26 8.83 -3.28
N ASN A 60 4.97 9.15 -3.19
CA ASN A 60 4.25 9.24 -1.90
C ASN A 60 4.03 7.87 -1.22
N LEU A 61 4.21 6.77 -1.95
CA LEU A 61 4.01 5.40 -1.46
C LEU A 61 5.32 4.77 -0.98
N LEU A 62 6.39 4.97 -1.76
CA LEU A 62 7.68 4.30 -1.59
C LEU A 62 8.77 5.19 -0.97
N ASP A 63 8.62 6.52 -1.06
CA ASP A 63 9.56 7.47 -0.48
C ASP A 63 8.90 8.19 0.71
N SER A 64 9.62 8.31 1.81
CA SER A 64 9.21 9.11 2.98
C SER A 64 10.43 9.81 3.58
N SER A 65 10.22 10.73 4.53
CA SER A 65 11.33 11.48 5.14
C SER A 65 12.40 10.53 5.71
N GLY A 66 13.53 10.42 5.00
CA GLY A 66 14.64 9.54 5.36
C GLY A 66 14.51 8.06 4.93
N LYS A 67 13.52 7.69 4.11
CA LYS A 67 13.43 6.37 3.47
C LYS A 67 13.24 6.53 1.96
N TYR A 68 14.10 5.90 1.17
CA TYR A 68 14.13 6.06 -0.29
C TYR A 68 14.05 4.71 -1.01
N ALA A 69 12.98 3.94 -0.75
CA ALA A 69 12.87 2.59 -1.31
C ALA A 69 12.81 2.61 -2.84
N ARG A 70 12.12 3.59 -3.43
CA ARG A 70 12.04 3.73 -4.89
C ARG A 70 13.41 4.00 -5.51
N GLY A 71 14.20 4.87 -4.90
CA GLY A 71 15.55 5.17 -5.37
C GLY A 71 16.47 3.94 -5.33
N VAL A 72 16.47 3.21 -4.21
CA VAL A 72 17.31 2.02 -4.05
C VAL A 72 16.98 0.95 -5.07
N ILE A 73 15.69 0.65 -5.32
CA ILE A 73 15.35 -0.40 -6.30
C ILE A 73 15.70 0.04 -7.74
N GLN A 74 15.58 1.33 -8.06
CA GLN A 74 15.98 1.88 -9.36
C GLN A 74 17.50 1.79 -9.55
N GLU A 75 18.30 2.23 -8.58
CA GLU A 75 19.77 2.13 -8.61
C GLU A 75 20.24 0.67 -8.67
N THR A 76 19.54 -0.23 -7.97
CA THR A 76 19.85 -1.67 -8.01
C THR A 76 19.55 -2.24 -9.39
N ALA A 77 18.44 -1.85 -10.03
CA ALA A 77 18.09 -2.29 -11.37
C ALA A 77 19.05 -1.72 -12.43
N GLU A 78 19.56 -0.49 -12.26
CA GLU A 78 20.61 0.07 -13.12
C GLU A 78 21.93 -0.70 -12.99
N ALA A 79 22.24 -1.22 -11.80
CA ALA A 79 23.47 -1.97 -11.54
C ALA A 79 23.42 -3.45 -11.93
N ASP A 80 22.26 -4.10 -11.74
CA ASP A 80 22.02 -5.52 -12.05
C ASP A 80 20.54 -5.75 -12.45
N PRO A 81 20.19 -5.43 -13.72
CA PRO A 81 18.80 -5.48 -14.18
C PRO A 81 18.18 -6.88 -14.05
N GLU A 82 18.94 -7.93 -14.37
CA GLU A 82 18.42 -9.31 -14.38
C GLU A 82 18.21 -9.86 -12.98
N ALA A 83 19.03 -9.48 -12.00
CA ALA A 83 18.77 -9.82 -10.61
C ALA A 83 17.46 -9.19 -10.12
N VAL A 84 17.21 -7.92 -10.43
CA VAL A 84 15.97 -7.23 -10.05
C VAL A 84 14.78 -7.76 -10.84
N ARG A 85 14.94 -8.10 -12.12
CA ARG A 85 13.91 -8.76 -12.93
C ARG A 85 13.46 -10.07 -12.29
N ALA A 86 14.41 -10.94 -11.96
CA ALA A 86 14.12 -12.21 -11.28
C ALA A 86 13.40 -11.99 -9.94
N MET A 87 13.79 -10.97 -9.16
CA MET A 87 13.09 -10.65 -7.91
C MET A 87 11.63 -10.24 -8.11
N PHE A 88 11.32 -9.46 -9.14
CA PHE A 88 9.93 -9.08 -9.43
C PHE A 88 9.12 -10.23 -10.03
N ILE A 89 9.72 -11.09 -10.85
CA ILE A 89 9.09 -12.33 -11.32
C ILE A 89 8.71 -13.21 -10.12
N ASP A 90 9.66 -13.47 -9.21
CA ASP A 90 9.41 -14.25 -7.99
C ASP A 90 8.35 -13.58 -7.08
N LEU A 91 8.34 -12.24 -7.03
CA LEU A 91 7.37 -11.50 -6.22
C LEU A 91 5.95 -11.56 -6.80
N PHE A 92 5.80 -11.66 -8.12
CA PHE A 92 4.51 -11.66 -8.78
C PHE A 92 3.96 -13.05 -9.09
N ASP A 93 4.70 -14.11 -8.75
CA ASP A 93 4.23 -15.49 -8.87
C ASP A 93 3.16 -15.85 -7.83
N GLU A 94 1.88 -15.71 -8.17
CA GLU A 94 0.76 -16.02 -7.27
C GLU A 94 0.60 -17.51 -6.89
N ASP A 95 1.33 -18.43 -7.55
CA ASP A 95 1.39 -19.85 -7.14
C ASP A 95 2.18 -20.04 -5.83
N THR A 96 2.98 -19.04 -5.43
CA THR A 96 3.74 -19.02 -4.18
C THR A 96 3.06 -18.17 -3.10
N ASP A 97 3.07 -18.63 -1.85
CA ASP A 97 2.46 -17.88 -0.73
C ASP A 97 3.07 -16.48 -0.57
N VAL A 98 2.22 -15.48 -0.37
CA VAL A 98 2.62 -14.07 -0.28
C VAL A 98 3.67 -13.79 0.78
N VAL A 99 3.65 -14.51 1.92
CA VAL A 99 4.65 -14.34 2.98
C VAL A 99 6.01 -14.81 2.50
N ASP A 100 6.06 -15.93 1.77
CA ASP A 100 7.29 -16.50 1.24
C ASP A 100 7.88 -15.62 0.14
N ARG A 101 7.03 -15.09 -0.75
CA ARG A 101 7.44 -14.10 -1.77
C ARG A 101 8.03 -12.83 -1.17
N VAL A 102 7.37 -12.26 -0.16
CA VAL A 102 7.87 -11.08 0.57
C VAL A 102 9.20 -11.39 1.25
N ALA A 103 9.33 -12.55 1.89
CA ALA A 103 10.58 -12.97 2.53
C ALA A 103 11.72 -13.15 1.52
N ALA A 104 11.46 -13.80 0.40
CA ALA A 104 12.42 -13.98 -0.69
C ALA A 104 12.93 -12.65 -1.23
N PHE A 105 12.02 -11.70 -1.50
CA PHE A 105 12.38 -10.37 -1.97
C PHE A 105 13.30 -9.63 -0.98
N LYS A 106 12.97 -9.64 0.33
CA LYS A 106 13.78 -9.02 1.40
C LYS A 106 15.18 -9.64 1.50
N ASN A 107 15.29 -10.95 1.40
CA ASN A 107 16.56 -11.65 1.46
C ASN A 107 17.42 -11.33 0.22
N ARG A 108 16.80 -11.34 -0.95
CA ARG A 108 17.50 -11.12 -2.23
C ARG A 108 17.99 -9.68 -2.35
N ILE A 109 17.16 -8.67 -2.05
CA ILE A 109 17.59 -7.27 -2.08
C ILE A 109 18.76 -6.99 -1.12
N SER A 110 18.77 -7.64 0.05
CA SER A 110 19.87 -7.48 1.02
C SER A 110 21.23 -7.95 0.49
N THR A 111 21.22 -8.78 -0.56
CA THR A 111 22.44 -9.30 -1.19
C THR A 111 22.80 -8.52 -2.46
N VAL A 112 21.81 -8.10 -3.25
CA VAL A 112 22.05 -7.46 -4.55
C VAL A 112 22.20 -5.94 -4.48
N ALA A 113 21.59 -5.28 -3.49
CA ALA A 113 21.72 -3.84 -3.33
C ALA A 113 23.13 -3.47 -2.86
N ARG A 114 23.83 -2.64 -3.65
CA ARG A 114 25.20 -2.20 -3.35
C ARG A 114 25.20 -0.95 -2.46
N LEU A 115 24.86 -1.15 -1.20
CA LEU A 115 24.75 -0.10 -0.19
C LEU A 115 26.03 0.05 0.63
N LYS A 116 26.24 1.23 1.23
CA LYS A 116 27.33 1.43 2.19
C LYS A 116 27.00 0.76 3.52
N ASP A 117 28.02 0.44 4.30
CA ASP A 117 27.84 -0.14 5.64
C ASP A 117 26.93 0.75 6.51
N GLY A 118 25.83 0.17 6.99
CA GLY A 118 24.84 0.84 7.83
C GLY A 118 23.68 1.48 7.07
N ASP A 119 23.73 1.58 5.74
CA ASP A 119 22.61 2.04 4.94
C ASP A 119 21.54 0.94 4.82
N SER A 120 20.26 1.35 4.76
CA SER A 120 19.13 0.42 4.58
C SER A 120 18.62 0.46 3.15
N HIS A 121 18.25 -0.70 2.61
CA HIS A 121 17.61 -0.77 1.29
C HIS A 121 16.15 -0.27 1.29
N TYR A 122 15.56 -0.07 2.48
CA TYR A 122 14.17 0.38 2.68
C TYR A 122 13.07 -0.45 1.98
N GLN A 123 13.42 -1.59 1.38
CA GLN A 123 12.46 -2.60 0.91
C GLN A 123 11.92 -3.41 2.09
N ASP A 124 11.15 -2.76 2.95
CA ASP A 124 10.42 -3.39 4.04
C ASP A 124 9.05 -3.89 3.55
N GLU A 125 8.23 -4.44 4.45
CA GLU A 125 6.92 -4.99 4.09
C GLU A 125 6.02 -3.95 3.42
N ASN A 126 6.17 -2.65 3.75
CA ASN A 126 5.38 -1.58 3.12
C ASN A 126 5.75 -1.40 1.66
N SER A 127 7.05 -1.31 1.35
CA SER A 127 7.51 -1.16 -0.03
C SER A 127 7.14 -2.38 -0.87
N ILE A 128 7.32 -3.59 -0.33
CA ILE A 128 7.07 -4.83 -1.08
C ILE A 128 5.57 -5.05 -1.32
N THR A 129 4.73 -4.82 -0.32
CA THR A 129 3.27 -4.88 -0.52
C THR A 129 2.75 -3.76 -1.41
N THR A 130 3.44 -2.63 -1.51
CA THR A 130 3.14 -1.61 -2.52
C THR A 130 3.39 -2.13 -3.92
N TYR A 131 4.49 -2.84 -4.21
CA TYR A 131 4.71 -3.45 -5.53
C TYR A 131 3.63 -4.48 -5.88
N LEU A 132 3.28 -5.34 -4.90
CA LEU A 132 2.20 -6.31 -5.04
C LEU A 132 0.87 -5.64 -5.38
N TRP A 133 0.51 -4.59 -4.65
CA TRP A 133 -0.72 -3.82 -4.88
C TRP A 133 -0.70 -3.05 -6.21
N LEU A 134 0.44 -2.55 -6.67
CA LEU A 134 0.54 -1.91 -7.98
C LEU A 134 0.31 -2.90 -9.14
N HIS A 135 0.77 -4.14 -8.99
CA HIS A 135 0.62 -5.18 -10.01
C HIS A 135 -0.75 -5.86 -9.97
N TYR A 136 -1.21 -6.22 -8.76
CA TYR A 136 -2.51 -6.87 -8.51
C TYR A 136 -3.35 -6.01 -7.54
N PRO A 137 -3.86 -4.85 -8.00
CA PRO A 137 -4.61 -3.92 -7.15
C PRO A 137 -5.92 -4.49 -6.61
N ASP A 138 -6.49 -5.48 -7.28
CA ASP A 138 -7.73 -6.15 -6.88
C ASP A 138 -7.50 -7.30 -5.89
N GLU A 139 -6.26 -7.70 -5.64
CA GLU A 139 -5.94 -8.82 -4.74
C GLU A 139 -5.23 -8.35 -3.46
N HIS A 140 -4.35 -7.36 -3.59
CA HIS A 140 -3.44 -6.94 -2.52
C HIS A 140 -3.75 -5.56 -1.94
N TYR A 141 -3.21 -5.29 -0.74
CA TYR A 141 -3.27 -3.98 -0.09
C TYR A 141 -1.87 -3.52 0.34
N VAL A 142 -1.70 -2.20 0.48
CA VAL A 142 -0.46 -1.63 1.04
C VAL A 142 -0.41 -1.85 2.56
N TYR A 143 0.61 -2.57 3.03
CA TYR A 143 0.79 -2.84 4.45
C TYR A 143 1.73 -1.84 5.13
N LYS A 144 1.20 -1.04 6.06
CA LYS A 144 2.02 -0.19 6.95
C LYS A 144 1.71 -0.48 8.41
N PHE A 145 2.67 -1.06 9.13
CA PHE A 145 2.50 -1.53 10.52
C PHE A 145 1.74 -0.55 11.43
N ARG A 146 2.11 0.72 11.43
CA ARG A 146 1.46 1.73 12.30
C ARG A 146 0.02 2.03 11.87
N VAL A 147 -0.23 2.10 10.56
CA VAL A 147 -1.58 2.32 10.00
C VAL A 147 -2.47 1.13 10.34
N ALA A 148 -2.00 -0.10 10.07
CA ALA A 148 -2.72 -1.33 10.39
C ALA A 148 -3.12 -1.42 11.88
N ASN A 149 -2.18 -1.10 12.79
CA ASN A 149 -2.46 -1.03 14.22
C ASN A 149 -3.53 0.02 14.57
N ASP A 150 -3.45 1.19 13.95
CA ASP A 150 -4.37 2.28 14.26
C ASP A 150 -5.78 2.01 13.73
N VAL A 151 -5.89 1.41 12.55
CA VAL A 151 -7.15 0.94 11.95
C VAL A 151 -7.78 -0.15 12.81
N ALA A 152 -7.02 -1.19 13.19
CA ALA A 152 -7.54 -2.26 14.04
C ALA A 152 -8.12 -1.72 15.35
N ARG A 153 -7.44 -0.75 15.98
CA ARG A 153 -7.94 -0.10 17.19
C ARG A 153 -9.16 0.79 16.94
N ALA A 154 -9.16 1.56 15.85
CA ALA A 154 -10.28 2.43 15.49
C ALA A 154 -11.57 1.63 15.33
N LEU A 155 -11.47 0.49 14.65
CA LEU A 155 -12.58 -0.39 14.32
C LEU A 155 -12.83 -1.47 15.38
N GLY A 156 -12.25 -1.36 16.58
CA GLY A 156 -12.47 -2.32 17.66
C GLY A 156 -12.07 -3.77 17.33
N ALA A 157 -11.20 -3.98 16.34
CA ALA A 157 -10.79 -5.31 15.91
C ALA A 157 -9.95 -5.99 17.01
N GLY A 158 -10.26 -7.25 17.30
CA GLY A 158 -9.51 -8.10 18.25
C GLY A 158 -8.12 -8.53 17.77
N ILE A 159 -7.44 -7.71 16.97
CA ILE A 159 -6.15 -7.99 16.32
C ILE A 159 -5.05 -7.22 17.03
N THR A 160 -3.91 -7.88 17.27
CA THR A 160 -2.71 -7.25 17.80
C THR A 160 -1.53 -7.54 16.89
N PHE A 161 -1.09 -6.53 16.14
CA PHE A 161 0.11 -6.62 15.32
C PHE A 161 1.36 -6.52 16.20
N LYS A 162 2.35 -7.37 15.93
CA LYS A 162 3.59 -7.45 16.73
C LYS A 162 4.80 -7.08 15.89
N MET A 163 5.65 -6.19 16.39
CA MET A 163 6.87 -5.79 15.69
C MET A 163 7.77 -7.01 15.47
N GLY A 164 8.31 -7.17 14.26
CA GLY A 164 9.15 -8.32 13.89
C GLY A 164 8.39 -9.59 13.47
N HIS A 165 7.08 -9.71 13.76
CA HIS A 165 6.26 -10.87 13.37
C HIS A 165 5.56 -10.64 12.02
N TYR A 166 6.33 -10.36 10.97
CA TYR A 166 5.76 -9.89 9.69
C TYR A 166 4.82 -10.90 9.03
N SER A 167 5.11 -12.21 9.08
CA SER A 167 4.25 -13.25 8.48
C SER A 167 2.84 -13.24 9.05
N THR A 168 2.72 -13.29 10.38
CA THR A 168 1.43 -13.20 11.08
C THR A 168 0.77 -11.85 10.84
N ASN A 169 1.54 -10.76 10.87
CA ASN A 169 0.99 -9.44 10.65
C ASN A 169 0.41 -9.27 9.23
N LEU A 170 1.07 -9.77 8.19
CA LEU A 170 0.57 -9.67 6.82
C LEU A 170 -0.75 -10.42 6.65
N ARG A 171 -0.85 -11.65 7.20
CA ARG A 171 -2.11 -12.42 7.15
C ARG A 171 -3.24 -11.75 7.93
N GLN A 172 -2.94 -11.22 9.12
CA GLN A 172 -3.93 -10.49 9.92
C GLN A 172 -4.35 -9.18 9.24
N HIS A 173 -3.42 -8.50 8.56
CA HIS A 173 -3.72 -7.28 7.81
C HIS A 173 -4.65 -7.58 6.64
N GLN A 174 -4.33 -8.61 5.85
CA GLN A 174 -5.16 -9.04 4.73
C GLN A 174 -6.60 -9.32 5.20
N ALA A 175 -6.76 -10.16 6.23
CA ALA A 175 -8.09 -10.48 6.77
C ALA A 175 -8.85 -9.26 7.30
N LEU A 176 -8.15 -8.30 7.94
CA LEU A 176 -8.76 -7.06 8.40
C LEU A 176 -9.23 -6.19 7.23
N TYR A 177 -8.39 -6.04 6.20
CA TYR A 177 -8.69 -5.17 5.06
C TYR A 177 -9.71 -5.80 4.13
N ASP A 178 -9.73 -7.12 3.97
CA ASP A 178 -10.80 -7.82 3.25
C ASP A 178 -12.16 -7.61 3.94
N GLU A 179 -12.24 -7.71 5.27
CA GLU A 179 -13.49 -7.41 5.98
C GLU A 179 -13.91 -5.94 5.82
N ILE A 180 -12.97 -4.99 5.87
CA ILE A 180 -13.27 -3.56 5.63
C ILE A 180 -13.79 -3.37 4.20
N CYS A 181 -13.11 -3.95 3.21
CA CYS A 181 -13.45 -3.89 1.80
C CYS A 181 -14.85 -4.44 1.55
N GLU A 182 -15.18 -5.62 2.09
CA GLU A 182 -16.51 -6.21 1.99
C GLU A 182 -17.61 -5.29 2.57
N ASN A 183 -17.32 -4.54 3.62
CA ASN A 183 -18.29 -3.60 4.18
C ASN A 183 -18.40 -2.32 3.34
N LEU A 184 -17.31 -1.84 2.75
CA LEU A 184 -17.33 -0.72 1.80
C LEU A 184 -18.10 -1.09 0.52
N GLN A 185 -17.91 -2.29 -0.01
CA GLN A 185 -18.63 -2.79 -1.19
C GLN A 185 -20.16 -2.90 -0.98
N ARG A 186 -20.64 -2.95 0.26
CA ARG A 186 -22.08 -2.97 0.59
C ARG A 186 -22.71 -1.58 0.63
N ASP A 187 -21.91 -0.51 0.60
CA ASP A 187 -22.37 0.86 0.61
C ASP A 187 -22.34 1.42 -0.82
N GLU A 188 -23.51 1.59 -1.43
CA GLU A 188 -23.60 2.08 -2.82
C GLU A 188 -23.12 3.55 -2.92
N ASP A 189 -23.37 4.37 -1.89
CA ASP A 189 -23.00 5.79 -1.91
C ASP A 189 -21.49 5.99 -2.08
N ILE A 190 -20.64 5.19 -1.41
CA ILE A 190 -19.20 5.36 -1.53
C ILE A 190 -18.68 4.95 -2.93
N ARG A 191 -19.31 3.97 -3.58
CA ARG A 191 -19.02 3.62 -4.97
C ARG A 191 -19.38 4.79 -5.89
N GLU A 192 -20.58 5.35 -5.76
CA GLU A 192 -21.01 6.51 -6.55
C GLU A 192 -20.09 7.73 -6.33
N LEU A 193 -19.67 7.97 -5.09
CA LEU A 193 -18.72 9.03 -4.76
C LEU A 193 -17.37 8.82 -5.46
N LEU A 194 -16.83 7.59 -5.44
CA LEU A 194 -15.60 7.28 -6.14
C LEU A 194 -15.75 7.46 -7.66
N ASP A 195 -16.82 6.90 -8.25
CA ASP A 195 -17.10 7.01 -9.69
C ASP A 195 -17.22 8.46 -10.16
N GLY A 196 -17.83 9.32 -9.35
CA GLY A 196 -17.94 10.75 -9.65
C GLY A 196 -16.60 11.51 -9.64
N GLN A 197 -15.54 10.91 -9.07
CA GLN A 197 -14.22 11.53 -8.95
C GLN A 197 -13.17 10.93 -9.89
N LEU A 198 -13.34 9.68 -10.32
CA LEU A 198 -12.41 8.99 -11.21
C LEU A 198 -12.27 9.74 -12.54
N ALA A 199 -11.02 9.78 -13.02
CA ALA A 199 -10.65 10.31 -14.33
C ALA A 199 -9.95 9.23 -15.15
N ASP A 200 -9.73 9.49 -16.44
CA ASP A 200 -9.13 8.52 -17.38
C ASP A 200 -7.72 8.04 -16.97
N ASP A 201 -7.00 8.84 -16.18
CA ASP A 201 -5.66 8.52 -15.67
C ASP A 201 -5.68 7.79 -14.30
N CYS A 202 -6.86 7.41 -13.81
CA CYS A 202 -7.03 6.64 -12.58
C CYS A 202 -7.33 5.17 -12.85
N TYR A 203 -6.88 4.31 -11.95
CA TYR A 203 -7.35 2.92 -11.89
C TYR A 203 -8.85 2.91 -11.49
N PRO A 204 -9.72 2.12 -12.14
CA PRO A 204 -11.16 2.12 -11.83
C PRO A 204 -11.53 1.61 -10.44
N ASP A 205 -10.64 0.79 -9.84
CA ASP A 205 -10.81 0.20 -8.51
C ASP A 205 -12.13 -0.56 -8.36
N PRO A 206 -12.40 -1.56 -9.22
CA PRO A 206 -13.68 -2.28 -9.24
C PRO A 206 -13.96 -2.98 -7.90
N GLU A 207 -12.93 -3.54 -7.28
CA GLU A 207 -13.03 -4.24 -6.00
C GLU A 207 -12.93 -3.31 -4.78
N LEU A 208 -12.79 -1.99 -4.96
CA LEU A 208 -12.63 -1.01 -3.87
C LEU A 208 -11.42 -1.25 -2.95
N LYS A 209 -10.40 -1.99 -3.40
CA LYS A 209 -9.20 -2.26 -2.58
C LYS A 209 -8.32 -1.04 -2.43
N THR A 210 -8.21 -0.21 -3.46
CA THR A 210 -7.48 1.07 -3.37
C THR A 210 -8.20 2.04 -2.44
N LEU A 211 -9.53 2.14 -2.56
CA LEU A 211 -10.37 2.88 -1.63
C LEU A 211 -10.22 2.36 -0.20
N THR A 212 -10.13 1.05 0.00
CA THR A 212 -9.89 0.45 1.32
C THR A 212 -8.55 0.88 1.92
N VAL A 213 -7.48 0.92 1.12
CA VAL A 213 -6.18 1.48 1.54
C VAL A 213 -6.31 2.94 1.93
N ASP A 214 -7.07 3.72 1.17
CA ASP A 214 -7.31 5.13 1.46
C ASP A 214 -8.12 5.36 2.74
N PHE A 215 -9.22 4.63 2.93
CA PHE A 215 -10.03 4.65 4.14
C PHE A 215 -9.19 4.28 5.38
N GLY A 216 -8.35 3.25 5.28
CA GLY A 216 -7.41 2.89 6.34
C GLY A 216 -6.44 4.02 6.70
N TYR A 217 -5.96 4.78 5.71
CA TYR A 217 -5.13 5.96 5.93
C TYR A 217 -5.90 7.11 6.58
N PHE A 218 -7.14 7.37 6.16
CA PHE A 218 -8.03 8.36 6.78
C PHE A 218 -8.21 8.10 8.29
N LEU A 219 -8.50 6.85 8.67
CA LEU A 219 -8.62 6.44 10.07
C LEU A 219 -7.32 6.70 10.85
N ASN A 220 -6.16 6.40 10.25
CA ASN A 220 -4.87 6.69 10.86
C ASN A 220 -4.67 8.18 11.14
N GLN A 221 -5.06 9.03 10.20
CA GLN A 221 -4.92 10.48 10.32
C GLN A 221 -5.87 11.07 11.37
N LYS A 222 -7.10 10.55 11.48
CA LYS A 222 -8.04 10.89 12.55
C LYS A 222 -7.45 10.58 13.93
N ARG A 223 -6.96 9.35 14.13
CA ARG A 223 -6.37 8.93 15.40
C ARG A 223 -5.14 9.73 15.80
N LYS A 224 -4.28 10.12 14.84
CA LYS A 224 -3.14 11.01 15.13
C LYS A 224 -3.60 12.39 15.63
N LYS A 225 -4.65 12.96 15.02
CA LYS A 225 -5.20 14.26 15.43
C LYS A 225 -5.79 14.18 16.85
N GLU A 226 -6.47 13.10 17.20
CA GLU A 226 -7.01 12.85 18.54
C GLU A 226 -5.91 12.76 19.59
N GLN A 227 -4.89 11.92 19.35
CA GLN A 227 -3.75 11.76 20.26
C GLN A 227 -2.98 13.07 20.48
N GLN A 228 -2.88 13.93 19.46
CA GLN A 228 -2.24 15.23 19.62
C GLN A 228 -3.07 16.18 20.48
N LYS A 229 -4.41 16.18 20.33
CA LYS A 229 -5.31 16.97 21.18
C LYS A 229 -5.22 16.54 22.64
N GLU A 230 -5.21 15.24 22.90
CA GLU A 230 -5.07 14.70 24.27
C GLU A 230 -3.73 15.09 24.92
N LYS A 231 -2.64 15.12 24.14
CA LYS A 231 -1.33 15.56 24.63
C LYS A 231 -1.28 17.06 24.91
N ASN A 232 -1.96 17.88 24.11
CA ASN A 232 -1.99 19.33 24.30
C ASN A 232 -2.90 19.77 25.46
N GLN A 233 -3.73 18.86 25.99
CA GLN A 233 -4.62 19.09 27.14
C GLN A 233 -4.03 18.59 28.46
N LYS A 234 -2.84 17.96 28.44
CA LYS A 234 -2.08 17.53 29.62
C LYS A 234 -0.91 18.47 29.86
#